data_AF-A0A3D1P4L1-F1
#
_entry.id   AF-A0A3D1P4L1-F1
#
_cell.length_a   1.000
_cell.length_b   1.000
_cell.length_c   1.000
_cell.angle_alpha   90.00
_cell.angle_beta   90.00
_cell.angle_gamma   90.00
#
_symmetry.space_group_name_H-M   'P 1'
#
loop_
_entity.id
_entity.type
_entity.pdbx_description
1 polymer ?
#
loop_
_entity_poly.entity_id
_entity_poly.type
_entity_poly.pdbx_seq_one_letter_code
_entity_poly.pdbx_strand_id
1 'polypeptide(L)' 'VRVHKGEIYQPEAMGLSQELRDSGYALLCVSYPRSDLDVETQDEDEVYE' A
#
# COMPACT_ATOMS: atom_id res chain seq x y z
N VAL A 1 1.98 1.78 -3.75
CA VAL A 1 2.30 2.98 -2.94
C VAL A 1 2.86 2.54 -1.59
N ARG A 2 3.62 3.40 -0.92
CA ARG A 2 4.08 3.17 0.45
C ARG A 2 3.42 4.16 1.41
N VAL A 3 2.93 3.67 2.54
CA VAL A 3 2.24 4.45 3.57
C VAL A 3 3.25 4.89 4.62
N HIS A 4 3.42 6.21 4.75
CA HIS A 4 4.20 6.84 5.81
C HIS A 4 3.33 7.14 7.04
N LYS A 5 2.05 7.49 6.82
CA LYS A 5 1.10 7.78 7.90
C LYS A 5 -0.34 7.44 7.50
N GLY A 6 -1.11 7.03 8.50
CA GLY A 6 -2.55 6.81 8.41
C GLY A 6 -2.95 5.35 8.26
N GLU A 7 -4.25 5.10 8.16
CA GLU A 7 -4.83 3.76 8.11
C GLU A 7 -5.51 3.49 6.77
N ILE A 8 -5.14 2.37 6.14
CA ILE A 8 -5.74 1.88 4.91
C ILE A 8 -6.39 0.52 5.17
N TYR A 9 -7.61 0.36 4.67
CA TYR A 9 -8.28 -0.92 4.58
C TYR A 9 -8.31 -1.38 3.12
N GLN A 10 -7.76 -2.56 2.83
CA GLN A 10 -7.60 -3.07 1.47
C GLN A 10 -7.83 -4.60 1.40
N PRO A 11 -9.05 -5.09 1.64
CA PRO A 11 -9.33 -6.53 1.70
C PRO A 11 -9.18 -7.23 0.34
N GLU A 12 -9.30 -6.49 -0.77
CA GLU A 12 -9.11 -6.99 -2.13
C GLU A 12 -7.66 -6.93 -2.62
N ALA A 13 -6.69 -6.57 -1.76
CA ALA A 13 -5.27 -6.51 -2.11
C ALA A 13 -4.64 -7.91 -2.25
N MET A 14 -5.16 -8.69 -3.20
CA MET A 14 -4.63 -10.00 -3.57
C MET A 14 -3.25 -9.86 -4.20
N GLY A 15 -2.29 -10.67 -3.77
CA GLY A 15 -0.92 -10.68 -4.31
C GLY A 15 0.09 -9.81 -3.56
N LEU A 16 -0.35 -9.01 -2.59
CA LEU A 16 0.56 -8.26 -1.70
C LEU A 16 0.93 -9.14 -0.49
N SER A 17 2.20 -9.54 -0.40
CA SER A 17 2.69 -10.40 0.69
C SER A 17 2.53 -9.72 2.06
N GLN A 18 2.45 -10.52 3.13
CA GLN A 18 2.34 -9.97 4.49
C GLN A 18 3.57 -9.10 4.84
N GLU A 19 4.76 -9.50 4.40
CA GLU A 19 6.00 -8.74 4.63
C GLU A 19 5.97 -7.36 3.97
N LEU A 20 5.45 -7.25 2.73
CA LEU A 20 5.28 -5.97 2.06
C LEU A 20 4.22 -5.11 2.76
N ARG A 21 3.13 -5.70 3.23
CA ARG A 21 2.10 -4.97 4.01
C ARG A 21 2.68 -4.40 5.30
N ASP A 22 3.47 -5.20 6.02
CA ASP A 22 4.11 -4.78 7.27
C ASP A 22 5.19 -3.71 7.02
N SER A 23 5.78 -3.69 5.83
CA SER A 23 6.72 -2.66 5.37
C SER A 23 6.04 -1.36 4.89
N GLY A 24 4.70 -1.31 4.96
CA GLY A 24 3.88 -0.15 4.62
C GLY A 24 3.41 -0.10 3.17
N TYR A 25 3.60 -1.15 2.37
CA TYR A 25 3.12 -1.15 0.99
C TYR A 25 1.61 -1.36 0.92
N ALA A 26 0.97 -0.71 -0.05
CA ALA A 26 -0.45 -0.83 -0.34
C ALA A 26 -0.74 -0.69 -1.84
N LEU A 27 -1.85 -1.30 -2.28
CA LEU A 27 -2.35 -1.22 -3.66
C LEU A 27 -3.40 -0.11 -3.74
N LEU A 28 -3.02 1.03 -4.32
CA LEU A 28 -3.86 2.23 -4.32
C LEU A 28 -5.21 2.02 -5.03
N CYS A 29 -5.24 1.19 -6.08
CA CYS A 29 -6.45 0.90 -6.86
C CYS A 29 -7.56 0.16 -6.07
N VAL A 30 -7.23 -0.43 -4.92
CA VAL A 30 -8.15 -1.18 -4.05
C VAL A 30 -8.07 -0.74 -2.58
N SER A 31 -7.54 0.46 -2.34
CA SER A 31 -7.35 1.00 -0.99
C SER A 31 -8.51 1.91 -0.57
N TYR A 32 -9.04 1.66 0.62
CA TYR A 32 -10.02 2.52 1.29
C TYR A 32 -9.36 3.25 2.47
N PRO A 33 -9.18 4.60 2.41
CA PRO A 33 -8.63 5.36 3.52
C PRO A 33 -9.58 5.35 4.72
N ARG A 34 -9.04 5.11 5.92
CA ARG A 34 -9.77 5.23 7.21
C ARG A 34 -9.30 6.40 8.06
N SER A 35 -8.27 7.11 7.61
CA SER A 35 -7.78 8.37 8.16
C SER A 35 -7.17 9.22 7.04
N ASP A 36 -6.69 10.41 7.39
CA ASP A 36 -5.76 11.14 6.53
C ASP A 36 -4.52 10.29 6.26
N LEU A 37 -4.07 10.29 5.00
CA LEU A 37 -2.95 9.47 4.54
C LEU A 37 -1.78 10.34 4.10
N ASP A 38 -0.58 9.91 4.44
CA ASP A 38 0.67 10.36 3.84
C ASP A 38 1.28 9.15 3.11
N VAL A 39 1.35 9.24 1.77
CA VAL A 39 1.77 8.13 0.92
C VAL A 39 2.74 8.61 -0.15
N GLU A 40 3.66 7.73 -0.49
CA GLU A 40 4.61 7.90 -1.58
C GLU A 40 4.22 6.99 -2.76
N THR A 41 4.23 7.57 -3.96
CA THR A 41 4.13 6.81 -5.20
C THR A 41 5.47 6.15 -5.45
N GLN A 42 5.49 4.81 -5.53
CA GLN A 42 6.68 4.08 -5.96
C GLN A 42 6.70 4.02 -7.48
N ASP A 43 7.89 3.98 -8.06
CA ASP A 43 8.06 3.55 -9.46
C ASP A 43 7.57 2.10 -9.59
N GLU A 44 6.74 1.84 -10.59
CA GLU A 44 6.12 0.52 -10.83
C GLU A 44 7.19 -0.58 -11.00
N ASP A 45 8.35 -0.22 -11.54
CA ASP A 45 9.48 -1.12 -11.80
C ASP A 45 10.19 -1.64 -10.52
N GLU A 46 10.10 -0.93 -9.38
CA GLU A 46 10.68 -1.39 -8.10
C GLU A 46 9.93 -2.61 -7.51
N VAL A 47 8.71 -2.87 -7.99
CA VAL A 47 7.80 -3.89 -7.44
C VAL A 47 7.93 -5.24 -8.15
N TYR A 48 8.61 -5.31 -9.30
CA TYR A 48 8.67 -6.50 -10.14
C TYR A 48 10.09 -7.07 -10.39
N GLU A 49 11.10 -6.64 -9.62
CA GLU A 49 12.40 -7.32 -9.52
C GLU A 49 12.46 -8.37 -8.39
#